data_AF-A0A1G1H9F2-F1
#
_entry.id   AF-A0A1G1H9F2-F1
#
_cell.length_a   1.000
_cell.length_b   1.000
_cell.length_c   1.000
_cell.angle_alpha   90.00
_cell.angle_beta   90.00
_cell.angle_gamma   90.00
#
_symmetry.space_group_name_H-M   'P 1'
#
loop_
_entity.id
_entity.type
_entity.pdbx_description
1 polymer ?
#
loop_
_entity_poly.entity_id
_entity_poly.type
_entity_poly.pdbx_seq_one_letter_code
_entity_poly.pdbx_strand_id
1 'polypeptide(L)' 'MKLYGITLDDISASILAPDTTQSEGSKLVALRKFRNKFSGYPLKVVYEESAEDVLIITVCPLKKKVWR' A
#
# COMPACT_ATOMS: atom_id res chain seq x y z
N MET A 1 -4.37 -1.38 -18.54
CA MET A 1 -5.34 -1.09 -17.45
C MET A 1 -4.54 -0.59 -16.23
N LYS A 2 -4.42 0.73 -16.03
CA LYS A 2 -3.68 1.31 -14.88
C LYS A 2 -4.63 1.36 -13.68
N LEU A 3 -4.63 0.33 -12.83
CA LEU A 3 -5.41 0.33 -11.60
C LEU A 3 -4.96 1.52 -10.72
N TYR A 4 -5.88 2.47 -10.52
CA TYR A 4 -5.76 3.62 -9.59
C TYR A 4 -4.60 4.61 -9.82
N GLY A 5 -3.85 4.53 -10.92
CA GLY A 5 -2.73 5.44 -11.18
C GLY A 5 -1.61 5.35 -10.15
N ILE A 6 -1.46 4.19 -9.51
CA ILE A 6 -0.41 3.92 -8.53
C ILE A 6 0.95 3.86 -9.24
N THR A 7 1.94 4.54 -8.69
CA THR A 7 3.33 4.54 -9.20
C THR A 7 4.25 3.74 -8.27
N LEU A 8 5.45 3.39 -8.75
CA LEU A 8 6.47 2.77 -7.90
C LEU A 8 6.86 3.69 -6.74
N ASP A 9 6.98 5.00 -6.98
CA ASP A 9 7.24 5.99 -5.93
C ASP A 9 6.17 5.96 -4.82
N ASP A 10 4.90 5.77 -5.17
CA ASP A 10 3.83 5.65 -4.17
C ASP A 10 3.98 4.37 -3.31
N ILE A 11 4.41 3.27 -3.92
CA ILE A 11 4.67 2.00 -3.22
C ILE A 11 5.87 2.15 -2.30
N SER A 12 7.00 2.64 -2.83
CA SER A 12 8.23 2.88 -2.08
C SER A 12 8.00 3.86 -0.93
N ALA A 13 7.30 4.98 -1.16
CA ALA A 13 6.99 5.93 -0.10
C ALA A 13 6.12 5.32 1.00
N SER A 14 5.19 4.42 0.63
CA SER A 14 4.37 3.72 1.62
C SER A 14 5.19 2.77 2.49
N ILE A 15 6.19 2.09 1.93
CA ILE A 15 7.05 1.16 2.67
C ILE A 15 8.08 1.89 3.53
N LEU A 16 8.73 2.93 2.98
CA LEU A 16 9.82 3.66 3.65
C LEU A 16 9.33 4.55 4.79
N ALA A 17 8.15 5.16 4.65
CA ALA A 17 7.58 6.04 5.65
C ALA A 17 6.05 5.86 5.72
N PRO A 18 5.58 4.72 6.24
CA PRO A 18 4.16 4.45 6.45
C PRO A 18 3.60 5.34 7.57
N ASP A 19 2.33 5.73 7.44
CA ASP A 19 1.59 6.34 8.55
C ASP A 19 1.20 5.29 9.60
N THR A 20 0.99 4.05 9.15
CA THR A 20 0.65 2.91 10.02
C THR A 20 1.21 1.63 9.41
N THR A 21 1.78 0.78 10.27
CA THR A 21 2.21 -0.57 9.91
C THR A 21 1.40 -1.61 10.66
N GLN A 22 1.15 -2.74 10.02
CA GLN A 22 0.57 -3.93 10.63
C GLN A 22 1.30 -5.17 10.10
N SER A 23 1.23 -6.26 10.85
CA SER A 23 1.73 -7.57 10.43
C SER A 23 0.57 -8.56 10.39
N GLU A 24 0.46 -9.32 9.30
CA GLU A 24 -0.57 -10.33 9.11
C GLU A 24 0.14 -11.66 8.77
N GLY A 25 0.55 -12.40 9.80
CA GLY A 25 1.42 -13.58 9.66
C GLY A 25 2.85 -13.19 9.26
N SER A 26 3.35 -13.76 8.16
CA SER A 26 4.67 -13.41 7.57
C SER A 26 4.66 -12.09 6.81
N LYS A 27 3.48 -11.51 6.55
CA LYS A 27 3.31 -10.37 5.66
C LYS A 27 3.29 -9.07 6.43
N LEU A 28 3.93 -8.06 5.86
CA LEU A 28 3.88 -6.69 6.33
C LEU A 28 2.84 -5.91 5.55
N VAL A 29 2.15 -5.02 6.25
CA VAL A 29 1.15 -4.12 5.69
C VAL A 29 1.55 -2.70 6.04
N ALA A 30 1.88 -1.92 5.02
CA ALA A 30 2.08 -0.48 5.13
C ALA A 30 0.85 0.27 4.65
N LEU A 31 0.38 1.21 5.46
CA LEU A 31 -0.67 2.16 5.10
C LEU A 31 -0.09 3.55 5.05
N ARG A 32 -0.34 4.26 3.94
CA ARG A 32 0.06 5.66 3.79
C ARG A 32 -1.01 6.48 3.11
N LYS A 33 -1.33 7.64 3.65
CA LYS A 33 -2.25 8.62 3.09
C LYS A 33 -1.46 9.61 2.24
N PHE A 34 -1.90 9.77 1.00
CA PHE A 34 -1.33 10.72 0.06
C PHE A 34 -2.26 11.91 -0.09
N ARG A 35 -1.70 13.13 0.04
CA ARG A 35 -2.47 14.35 -0.21
C ARG A 35 -2.86 14.40 -1.69
N ASN A 36 -4.14 14.63 -1.98
CA ASN A 36 -4.69 14.75 -3.33
C ASN A 36 -4.52 13.52 -4.25
N LYS A 37 -4.18 12.34 -3.72
CA LYS A 37 -4.20 11.08 -4.47
C LYS A 37 -5.27 10.13 -3.94
N PHE A 38 -5.57 9.11 -4.73
CA PHE A 38 -6.42 7.98 -4.35
C PHE A 38 -7.78 8.36 -3.74
N SER A 39 -8.35 9.50 -4.16
CA SER A 39 -9.59 10.06 -3.62
C SER A 39 -9.57 10.27 -2.10
N GLY A 40 -8.39 10.51 -1.51
CA GLY A 40 -8.20 10.72 -0.07
C GLY A 40 -8.14 9.44 0.76
N TYR A 41 -8.25 8.26 0.15
CA TYR A 41 -8.09 6.98 0.83
C TYR A 41 -6.59 6.65 0.99
N PRO A 42 -6.20 6.00 2.10
CA PRO A 42 -4.83 5.52 2.26
C PRO A 42 -4.54 4.39 1.27
N LEU A 43 -3.32 4.36 0.76
CA LEU A 43 -2.77 3.28 -0.02
C LEU A 43 -2.35 2.16 0.94
N LYS A 44 -2.90 0.97 0.74
CA LYS A 44 -2.43 -0.26 1.40
C LYS A 44 -1.43 -0.96 0.50
N VAL A 45 -0.25 -1.22 1.05
CA VAL A 45 0.79 -2.05 0.44
C VAL A 45 1.00 -3.26 1.34
N VAL A 46 0.76 -4.44 0.78
CA VAL A 46 1.08 -5.72 1.43
C VAL A 46 2.34 -6.26 0.77
N TYR A 47 3.35 -6.55 1.58
CA TYR A 47 4.65 -6.97 1.10
C TYR A 47 5.29 -7.96 2.07
N GLU A 48 6.27 -8.71 1.56
CA GLU A 48 7.19 -9.51 2.35
C GLU A 48 8.60 -8.94 2.15
N GLU A 49 9.33 -8.80 3.24
CA GLU A 49 10.72 -8.34 3.23
C GLU A 49 11.62 -9.57 3.42
N SER A 50 12.51 -9.79 2.45
CA SER A 50 13.61 -10.75 2.53
C SER A 50 14.93 -9.99 2.69
N ALA A 51 16.02 -10.70 2.99
CA ALA A 51 17.32 -10.08 3.26
C ALA A 51 17.84 -9.17 2.12
N GLU A 52 17.41 -9.42 0.88
CA GLU A 52 17.91 -8.71 -0.31
C GLU A 52 16.80 -7.97 -1.09
N ASP A 53 15.53 -8.37 -0.91
CA ASP A 53 14.42 -7.93 -1.77
C ASP A 53 13.12 -7.69 -0.99
N VAL A 54 12.29 -6.80 -1.55
CA VAL A 54 10.92 -6.57 -1.09
C VAL A 54 9.94 -7.10 -2.14
N LEU A 55 9.21 -8.15 -1.80
CA LEU A 55 8.17 -8.72 -2.66
C LEU A 55 6.84 -8.02 -2.40
N ILE A 56 6.35 -7.28 -3.40
CA ILE A 56 5.04 -6.62 -3.33
C ILE A 56 3.93 -7.61 -3.68
N ILE A 57 3.09 -7.95 -2.72
CA ILE A 57 2.00 -8.92 -2.87
C ILE A 57 0.72 -8.24 -3.37
N THR A 58 0.35 -7.09 -2.79
CA THR A 58 -0.89 -6.39 -3.14
C THR A 58 -0.74 -4.89 -2.90
N VAL A 59 -1.23 -4.08 -3.83
CA VAL A 59 -1.31 -2.63 -3.68
C VAL A 59 -2.69 -2.13 -4.07
N CYS A 60 -3.38 -1.47 -3.15
CA CYS A 60 -4.68 -0.87 -3.44
C CYS A 60 -5.04 0.26 -2.47
N PRO A 61 -5.77 1.29 -2.93
CA PRO A 61 -6.41 2.22 -2.00
C PRO A 61 -7.45 1.49 -1.15
N LEU A 62 -7.47 1.73 0.16
CA LEU A 62 -8.50 1.24 1.08
C LEU A 62 -9.83 1.99 0.90
N LYS A 63 -10.37 2.00 -0.32
CA LYS A 63 -11.77 2.37 -0.51
C LYS A 63 -12.61 1.44 0.36
N LYS A 64 -13.51 1.99 1.17
CA LYS A 64 -14.59 1.18 1.76
C LYS A 64 -15.26 0.47 0.59
N LYS A 65 -15.24 -0.86 0.57
CA LYS A 65 -16.12 -1.61 -0.34
C LYS A 65 -17.54 -1.19 0.03
N VAL A 66 -18.14 -0.33 -0.78
CA VAL A 66 -19.59 -0.25 -0.86
C VAL A 66 -19.98 -1.54 -1.59
N TRP A 67 -20.19 -2.62 -0.84
CA TRP A 67 -21.00 -3.72 -1.35
C TRP A 67 -22.39 -3.10 -1.57
N ARG A 68 -22.79 -2.94 -2.83
CA ARG A 68 -24.19 -2.78 -3.20
C ARG A 68 -24.74 -4.16 -3.55
#